data_AF-A0A081D9S3-F1
#
_entry.id   AF-A0A081D9S3-F1
#
_cell.length_a   1.000
_cell.length_b   1.000
_cell.length_c   1.000
_cell.angle_alpha   90.00
_cell.angle_beta   90.00
_cell.angle_gamma   90.00
#
_symmetry.space_group_name_H-M   'P 1'
#
loop_
_entity.id
_entity.type
_entity.pdbx_description
1 polymer ?
#
loop_
_entity_poly.entity_id
_entity_poly.type
_entity_poly.pdbx_seq_one_letter_code
_entity_poly.pdbx_strand_id
1 'polypeptide(L)'
;MENFESEPLKNYLLAHTKLNNYIKVSTVAVDYLYNSKENNEELSTLISDLILDSGERWRPRKIKDSKGELNVLKNDLSKTGVIWVYSAFDVFFKKVEGIMSDNFTKVKDPKSDEGDRLHKVIEFYKKLGWSTNKIDNLLPILKFYESLRHSIAHNVGIPSEKLYELSTSDSFNSSILNWQTKFPKKKISPPPIVEKEAIILRPHHSITYSETCLRITKDINRRIYETLGRDFFINKTIKKHLISAEKLSEPFCANYSRYIVYHLNMDYKIELKKYDEVYETYDDNEKLKEDKKRYHIMKSLT
;
A
#
# COMPACT_ATOMS: atom_id res chain seq x y z
N MET A 1 18.85 9.16 -0.89
CA MET A 1 18.82 8.17 -1.99
C MET A 1 17.38 7.98 -2.41
N GLU A 2 16.98 8.41 -3.61
CA GLU A 2 15.57 8.46 -4.01
C GLU A 2 15.01 7.11 -4.48
N ASN A 3 15.87 6.17 -4.90
CA ASN A 3 15.44 4.95 -5.58
C ASN A 3 15.33 3.71 -4.68
N PHE A 4 15.61 3.80 -3.37
CA PHE A 4 15.51 2.65 -2.46
C PHE A 4 14.11 2.01 -2.50
N GLU A 5 14.04 0.68 -2.56
CA GLU A 5 12.77 -0.05 -2.53
C GLU A 5 12.86 -1.27 -1.60
N SER A 6 12.39 -1.11 -0.37
CA SER A 6 12.19 -2.25 0.53
C SER A 6 11.12 -3.21 0.00
N GLU A 7 11.22 -4.49 0.36
CA GLU A 7 10.22 -5.52 0.00
C GLU A 7 8.77 -5.10 0.40
N PRO A 8 8.50 -4.51 1.59
CA PRO A 8 7.18 -3.98 1.91
C PRO A 8 6.70 -2.93 0.90
N LEU A 9 7.55 -1.96 0.51
CA LEU A 9 7.17 -0.93 -0.46
C LEU A 9 6.85 -1.55 -1.83
N LYS A 10 7.65 -2.52 -2.30
CA LYS A 10 7.39 -3.22 -3.57
C LYS A 10 6.03 -3.91 -3.55
N ASN A 11 5.72 -4.63 -2.47
CA ASN A 11 4.42 -5.29 -2.30
C ASN A 11 3.27 -4.28 -2.31
N TYR A 12 3.45 -3.14 -1.63
CA TYR A 12 2.44 -2.08 -1.61
C TYR A 12 2.27 -1.40 -2.99
N LEU A 13 3.34 -1.17 -3.74
CA LEU A 13 3.29 -0.63 -5.11
C LEU A 13 2.52 -1.55 -6.07
N LEU A 14 2.74 -2.86 -5.96
CA LEU A 14 1.99 -3.86 -6.72
C LEU A 14 0.51 -3.84 -6.34
N ALA A 15 0.19 -3.81 -5.04
CA ALA A 15 -1.19 -3.73 -4.56
C ALA A 15 -1.89 -2.43 -5.02
N HIS A 16 -1.21 -1.29 -4.92
CA HIS A 16 -1.69 0.01 -5.39
C HIS A 16 -1.99 0.00 -6.89
N THR A 17 -1.09 -0.55 -7.71
CA THR A 17 -1.28 -0.65 -9.16
C THR A 17 -2.45 -1.56 -9.51
N LYS A 18 -2.52 -2.73 -8.85
CA LYS A 18 -3.60 -3.70 -9.05
C LYS A 18 -4.97 -3.12 -8.66
N LEU A 19 -5.05 -2.42 -7.52
CA LEU A 19 -6.26 -1.72 -7.10
C LEU A 19 -6.69 -0.66 -8.11
N ASN A 20 -5.76 0.20 -8.54
CA ASN A 20 -6.07 1.26 -9.50
C ASN A 20 -6.64 0.68 -10.81
N ASN A 21 -6.06 -0.41 -11.30
CA ASN A 21 -6.55 -1.09 -12.48
C ASN A 21 -7.93 -1.72 -12.23
N TYR A 22 -8.10 -2.41 -11.09
CA TYR A 22 -9.39 -2.99 -10.69
C TYR A 22 -10.50 -1.94 -10.65
N ILE A 23 -10.30 -0.83 -9.93
CA ILE A 23 -11.32 0.22 -9.81
C ILE A 23 -11.66 0.82 -11.18
N LYS A 24 -10.66 1.10 -12.02
CA LYS A 24 -10.89 1.66 -13.36
C LYS A 24 -11.64 0.69 -14.26
N VAL A 25 -11.18 -0.55 -14.37
CA VAL A 25 -11.79 -1.56 -15.25
C VAL A 25 -13.20 -1.89 -14.77
N SER A 26 -13.41 -2.12 -13.48
CA SER A 26 -14.73 -2.42 -12.92
C SER A 26 -15.70 -1.26 -13.10
N THR A 27 -15.26 -0.02 -12.89
CA THR A 27 -16.11 1.16 -13.12
C THR A 27 -16.52 1.27 -14.59
N VAL A 28 -15.57 1.12 -15.52
CA VAL A 28 -15.86 1.18 -16.96
C VAL A 28 -16.79 0.04 -17.39
N ALA A 29 -16.61 -1.16 -16.85
CA ALA A 29 -17.51 -2.29 -17.14
C ALA A 29 -18.94 -2.01 -16.68
N VAL A 30 -19.10 -1.44 -15.47
CA VAL A 30 -20.42 -1.05 -14.95
C VAL A 30 -21.02 0.10 -15.77
N ASP A 31 -20.23 1.11 -16.16
CA ASP A 31 -20.67 2.20 -17.03
C ASP A 31 -21.09 1.70 -18.41
N TYR A 32 -20.34 0.77 -18.99
CA TYR A 32 -20.67 0.16 -20.26
C TYR A 32 -22.00 -0.59 -20.20
N LEU A 33 -22.18 -1.42 -19.17
CA LEU A 33 -23.43 -2.15 -18.96
C LEU A 33 -24.60 -1.20 -18.68
N TYR A 34 -24.41 -0.16 -17.86
CA TYR A 34 -25.42 0.86 -17.58
C TYR A 34 -25.93 1.57 -18.85
N ASN A 35 -25.03 1.83 -19.80
CA ASN A 35 -25.34 2.53 -21.04
C ASN A 35 -25.73 1.59 -22.20
N SER A 36 -25.72 0.27 -21.99
CA SER A 36 -25.97 -0.71 -23.05
C SER A 36 -27.44 -0.77 -23.49
N LYS A 37 -28.37 -0.34 -22.64
CA LYS A 37 -29.83 -0.37 -22.86
C LYS A 37 -30.50 0.87 -22.27
N GLU A 38 -31.53 1.37 -22.96
CA GLU A 38 -32.24 2.58 -22.54
C GLU A 38 -33.24 2.31 -21.41
N ASN A 39 -33.99 1.21 -21.50
CA ASN A 39 -35.02 0.86 -20.51
C ASN A 39 -34.54 -0.21 -19.51
N ASN A 40 -35.14 -0.20 -18.31
CA ASN A 40 -34.75 -1.09 -17.20
C ASN A 40 -35.10 -2.57 -17.47
N GLU A 41 -36.12 -2.86 -18.27
CA GLU A 41 -36.56 -4.24 -18.55
C GLU A 41 -35.60 -4.96 -19.52
N GLU A 42 -35.19 -4.31 -20.60
CA GLU A 42 -34.18 -4.82 -21.52
C GLU A 42 -32.83 -4.94 -20.82
N LEU A 43 -32.46 -3.95 -20.00
CA LEU A 43 -31.23 -4.03 -19.20
C LEU A 43 -31.28 -5.21 -18.22
N SER A 44 -32.42 -5.45 -17.57
CA SER A 44 -32.57 -6.60 -16.67
C SER A 44 -32.46 -7.94 -17.42
N THR A 45 -32.96 -7.98 -18.65
CA THR A 45 -32.89 -9.18 -19.50
C THR A 45 -31.43 -9.44 -19.89
N LEU A 46 -30.73 -8.42 -20.39
CA LEU A 46 -29.31 -8.51 -20.71
C LEU A 46 -28.46 -8.93 -19.49
N ILE A 47 -28.71 -8.38 -18.31
CA ILE A 47 -28.00 -8.79 -17.08
C ILE A 47 -28.28 -10.26 -16.76
N SER A 48 -29.52 -10.72 -16.94
CA SER A 48 -29.88 -12.13 -16.71
C SER A 48 -29.18 -13.07 -17.68
N ASP A 49 -29.09 -12.69 -18.95
CA ASP A 49 -28.37 -13.45 -19.97
C ASP A 49 -26.86 -13.51 -19.65
N LEU A 50 -26.26 -12.37 -19.29
CA LEU A 50 -24.85 -12.32 -18.86
C LEU A 50 -24.58 -13.17 -17.61
N ILE A 51 -25.54 -13.25 -16.67
CA ILE A 51 -25.44 -14.13 -15.50
C ILE A 51 -25.43 -15.59 -15.94
N LEU A 52 -26.29 -16.00 -16.87
CA LEU A 52 -26.32 -17.35 -17.42
C LEU A 52 -25.03 -17.70 -18.17
N ASP A 53 -24.54 -16.76 -18.98
CA ASP A 53 -23.34 -16.93 -19.80
C ASP A 53 -22.04 -16.91 -19.00
N SER A 54 -22.07 -16.43 -17.74
CA SER A 54 -20.90 -16.38 -16.87
C SER A 54 -20.33 -17.76 -16.50
N GLY A 55 -21.10 -18.83 -16.72
CA GLY A 55 -20.72 -20.20 -16.34
C GLY A 55 -20.82 -20.48 -14.83
N GLU A 56 -21.28 -19.50 -14.04
CA GLU A 56 -21.50 -19.63 -12.60
C GLU A 56 -22.86 -20.28 -12.28
N ARG A 57 -22.98 -20.85 -11.07
CA ARG A 57 -24.22 -21.52 -10.62
C ARG A 57 -25.34 -20.56 -10.22
N TRP A 58 -25.30 -19.32 -10.69
CA TRP A 58 -26.25 -18.29 -10.34
C TRP A 58 -27.56 -18.48 -11.11
N ARG A 59 -28.68 -18.20 -10.44
CA ARG A 59 -29.98 -18.15 -11.12
C ARG A 59 -30.21 -16.74 -11.68
N PRO A 60 -30.65 -16.60 -12.94
CA PRO A 60 -31.05 -15.30 -13.47
C PRO A 60 -32.21 -14.74 -12.64
N ARG A 61 -32.27 -13.41 -12.50
CA ARG A 61 -33.30 -12.73 -11.71
C ARG A 61 -33.76 -11.49 -12.45
N LYS A 62 -35.09 -11.26 -12.47
CA LYS A 62 -35.65 -9.99 -12.92
C LYS A 62 -35.32 -8.89 -11.91
N ILE A 63 -34.50 -7.93 -12.33
CA ILE A 63 -34.10 -6.75 -11.57
C ILE A 63 -35.05 -5.62 -11.98
N LYS A 64 -35.83 -5.08 -11.02
CA LYS A 64 -36.83 -4.06 -11.32
C LYS A 64 -36.19 -2.71 -11.69
N ASP A 65 -35.14 -2.33 -10.96
CA ASP A 65 -34.41 -1.08 -11.19
C ASP A 65 -32.93 -1.36 -11.50
N SER A 66 -32.67 -1.92 -12.68
CA SER A 66 -31.33 -2.29 -13.13
C SER A 66 -30.34 -1.12 -13.10
N LYS A 67 -30.77 0.08 -13.52
CA LYS A 67 -29.94 1.28 -13.48
C LYS A 67 -29.63 1.74 -12.06
N GLY A 68 -30.62 1.69 -11.16
CA GLY A 68 -30.40 1.94 -9.73
C GLY A 68 -29.37 0.99 -9.12
N GLU A 69 -29.51 -0.32 -9.34
CA GLU A 69 -28.58 -1.34 -8.85
C GLU A 69 -27.15 -1.13 -9.37
N LEU A 70 -26.97 -0.80 -10.66
CA LEU A 70 -25.64 -0.51 -11.21
C LEU A 70 -25.02 0.77 -10.63
N ASN A 71 -25.83 1.77 -10.29
CA ASN A 71 -25.34 2.97 -9.60
C ASN A 71 -24.91 2.66 -8.15
N VAL A 72 -25.68 1.84 -7.44
CA VAL A 72 -25.29 1.33 -6.11
C VAL A 72 -24.00 0.54 -6.21
N LEU A 73 -23.86 -0.32 -7.22
CA LEU A 73 -22.65 -1.12 -7.44
C LEU A 73 -21.39 -0.26 -7.59
N LYS A 74 -21.45 0.90 -8.25
CA LYS A 74 -20.27 1.81 -8.34
C LYS A 74 -19.81 2.31 -6.96
N ASN A 75 -20.76 2.64 -6.09
CA ASN A 75 -20.47 3.03 -4.71
C ASN A 75 -19.84 1.84 -3.96
N ASP A 76 -20.42 0.65 -4.08
CA ASP A 76 -19.94 -0.54 -3.38
C ASP A 76 -18.57 -1.02 -3.88
N LEU A 77 -18.29 -0.93 -5.18
CA LEU A 77 -16.95 -1.15 -5.73
C LEU A 77 -15.91 -0.22 -5.09
N SER A 78 -16.28 1.04 -4.87
CA SER A 78 -15.42 2.02 -4.19
C SER A 78 -15.22 1.68 -2.72
N LYS A 79 -16.26 1.21 -2.02
CA LYS A 79 -16.18 0.73 -0.63
C LYS A 79 -15.24 -0.48 -0.51
N THR A 80 -15.39 -1.47 -1.39
CA THR A 80 -14.45 -2.62 -1.46
C THR A 80 -13.02 -2.15 -1.71
N GLY A 81 -12.84 -1.15 -2.57
CA GLY A 81 -11.55 -0.51 -2.80
C GLY A 81 -10.93 0.07 -1.53
N VAL A 82 -11.71 0.74 -0.69
CA VAL A 82 -11.25 1.27 0.61
C VAL A 82 -10.79 0.14 1.54
N ILE A 83 -11.52 -0.98 1.61
CA ILE A 83 -11.10 -2.15 2.40
C ILE A 83 -9.76 -2.70 1.89
N TRP A 84 -9.61 -2.87 0.58
CA TRP A 84 -8.39 -3.39 -0.02
C TRP A 84 -7.18 -2.47 0.29
N VAL A 85 -7.32 -1.15 0.12
CA VAL A 85 -6.24 -0.21 0.48
C VAL A 85 -5.79 -0.41 1.93
N TYR A 86 -6.74 -0.48 2.86
CA TYR A 86 -6.42 -0.67 4.27
C TYR A 86 -5.65 -1.98 4.49
N SER A 87 -6.12 -3.10 3.93
CA SER A 87 -5.45 -4.39 4.06
C SER A 87 -4.02 -4.37 3.51
N ALA A 88 -3.81 -3.78 2.33
CA ALA A 88 -2.47 -3.65 1.74
C ALA A 88 -1.54 -2.78 2.61
N PHE A 89 -2.07 -1.68 3.14
CA PHE A 89 -1.33 -0.77 4.01
C PHE A 89 -1.01 -1.39 5.38
N ASP A 90 -1.91 -2.20 5.92
CA ASP A 90 -1.69 -2.92 7.17
C ASP A 90 -0.60 -3.99 7.05
N VAL A 91 -0.60 -4.76 5.95
CA VAL A 91 0.47 -5.72 5.64
C VAL A 91 1.81 -5.00 5.46
N PHE A 92 1.83 -3.86 4.76
CA PHE A 92 3.02 -3.02 4.66
C PHE A 92 3.54 -2.64 6.05
N PHE A 93 2.67 -2.11 6.91
CA PHE A 93 3.06 -1.68 8.25
C PHE A 93 3.61 -2.80 9.10
N LYS A 94 2.93 -3.95 9.18
CA LYS A 94 3.40 -5.11 9.95
C LYS A 94 4.79 -5.57 9.54
N LYS A 95 5.06 -5.60 8.22
CA LYS A 95 6.40 -5.96 7.73
C LYS A 95 7.44 -4.91 8.10
N VAL A 96 7.11 -3.63 8.01
CA VAL A 96 8.02 -2.54 8.39
C VAL A 96 8.30 -2.55 9.90
N GLU A 97 7.29 -2.75 10.73
CA GLU A 97 7.47 -2.89 12.19
C GLU A 97 8.41 -4.03 12.53
N GLY A 98 8.28 -5.18 11.85
CA GLY A 98 9.23 -6.29 12.02
C GLY A 98 10.65 -6.00 11.55
N ILE A 99 10.85 -5.07 10.60
CA ILE A 99 12.19 -4.63 10.17
C ILE A 99 12.80 -3.65 11.18
N MET A 100 11.98 -2.81 11.79
CA MET A 100 12.42 -1.67 12.62
C MET A 100 12.31 -1.92 14.13
N SER A 101 11.89 -3.12 14.55
CA SER A 101 11.60 -3.43 15.96
C SER A 101 12.77 -3.14 16.90
N ASP A 102 13.99 -3.42 16.44
CA ASP A 102 15.22 -3.26 17.22
C ASP A 102 15.61 -1.79 17.41
N ASN A 103 15.01 -0.89 16.61
CA ASN A 103 15.23 0.56 16.66
C ASN A 103 14.13 1.28 17.45
N PHE A 104 13.14 0.57 17.99
CA PHE A 104 12.09 1.21 18.77
C PHE A 104 12.64 1.77 20.08
N THR A 105 12.41 3.06 20.29
CA THR A 105 12.69 3.71 21.57
C THR A 105 11.77 3.14 22.65
N LYS A 106 12.31 2.91 23.85
CA LYS A 106 11.55 2.49 25.03
C LYS A 106 10.72 3.67 25.57
N VAL A 107 9.76 4.16 24.78
CA VAL A 107 8.80 5.15 25.26
C VAL A 107 7.76 4.39 26.09
N LYS A 108 7.64 4.72 27.38
CA LYS A 108 6.50 4.27 28.18
C LYS A 108 5.25 4.91 27.58
N ASP A 109 4.37 4.10 26.99
CA ASP A 109 3.07 4.60 26.57
C ASP A 109 2.30 5.04 27.83
N PRO A 110 1.90 6.32 27.94
CA PRO A 110 0.89 6.68 28.93
C PRO A 110 -0.36 5.88 28.59
N LYS A 111 -1.02 5.32 29.61
CA LYS A 111 -2.32 4.66 29.45
C LYS A 111 -3.29 5.70 28.87
N SER A 112 -3.50 5.69 27.56
CA SER A 112 -4.52 6.52 26.92
C SER A 112 -5.85 5.78 26.90
N ASP A 113 -6.91 6.51 27.20
CA ASP A 113 -8.28 6.04 26.94
C ASP A 113 -8.44 5.75 25.45
N GLU A 114 -9.23 4.72 25.10
CA GLU A 114 -9.38 4.25 23.71
C GLU A 114 -9.86 5.35 22.74
N GLY A 115 -10.48 6.41 23.25
CA GLY A 115 -10.93 7.57 22.49
C GLY A 115 -9.80 8.47 21.97
N ASP A 116 -8.61 8.45 22.61
CA ASP A 116 -7.52 9.41 22.37
C ASP A 116 -6.25 8.74 21.81
N ARG A 117 -6.36 7.50 21.34
CA ARG A 117 -5.25 6.80 20.70
C ARG A 117 -4.80 7.53 19.43
N LEU A 118 -3.50 7.84 19.40
CA LEU A 118 -2.85 8.36 18.21
C LEU A 118 -3.01 7.36 17.07
N HIS A 119 -3.12 7.87 15.85
CA HIS A 119 -3.16 7.00 14.68
C HIS A 119 -1.88 6.15 14.62
N LYS A 120 -1.98 4.86 14.27
CA LYS A 120 -0.84 3.91 14.20
C LYS A 120 0.42 4.45 13.49
N VAL A 121 0.27 5.26 12.43
CA VAL A 121 1.40 5.90 11.73
C VAL A 121 2.12 6.88 12.63
N ILE A 122 1.40 7.68 13.39
CA ILE A 122 1.97 8.67 14.32
C ILE A 122 2.69 7.94 15.46
N GLU A 123 2.07 6.88 16.00
CA GLU A 123 2.70 6.04 17.03
C GLU A 123 4.00 5.41 16.52
N PHE A 124 3.98 4.87 15.30
CA PHE A 124 5.16 4.31 14.65
C PHE A 124 6.28 5.34 14.47
N TYR A 125 5.96 6.54 13.98
CA TYR A 125 6.93 7.64 13.86
C TYR A 125 7.50 8.03 15.21
N LYS A 126 6.65 8.13 16.25
CA LYS A 126 7.06 8.45 17.61
C LYS A 126 8.01 7.41 18.20
N LYS A 127 7.71 6.11 18.03
CA LYS A 127 8.57 4.98 18.47
C LYS A 127 9.96 5.05 17.86
N LEU A 128 10.11 5.62 16.66
CA LEU A 128 11.39 5.76 15.97
C LEU A 128 12.02 7.16 16.10
N GLY A 129 11.40 8.06 16.86
CA GLY A 129 11.88 9.45 16.98
C GLY A 129 11.82 10.24 15.66
N TRP A 130 10.97 9.83 14.72
CA TRP A 130 10.83 10.48 13.41
C TRP A 130 9.78 11.60 13.46
N SER A 131 10.10 12.74 12.82
CA SER A 131 9.12 13.83 12.62
C SER A 131 8.08 13.49 11.55
N THR A 132 6.81 13.87 11.78
CA THR A 132 5.70 13.69 10.83
C THR A 132 5.56 14.82 9.81
N ASN A 133 6.39 15.86 9.85
CA ASN A 133 6.23 17.10 9.05
C ASN A 133 6.02 16.85 7.54
N LYS A 134 6.64 15.80 6.98
CA LYS A 134 6.52 15.43 5.55
C LYS A 134 5.19 14.78 5.18
N ILE A 135 4.41 14.32 6.15
CA ILE A 135 3.15 13.60 5.97
C ILE A 135 1.98 14.27 6.70
N ASP A 136 2.18 15.41 7.37
CA ASP A 136 1.14 16.06 8.19
C ASP A 136 -0.13 16.37 7.39
N ASN A 137 0.01 16.81 6.13
CA ASN A 137 -1.11 17.06 5.23
C ASN A 137 -1.82 15.79 4.74
N LEU A 138 -1.23 14.61 4.93
CA LEU A 138 -1.83 13.31 4.60
C LEU A 138 -2.59 12.70 5.78
N LEU A 139 -2.24 13.08 7.02
CA LEU A 139 -2.80 12.50 8.23
C LEU A 139 -4.31 12.72 8.39
N PRO A 140 -4.89 13.92 8.13
CA PRO A 140 -6.34 14.11 8.19
C PRO A 140 -7.09 13.21 7.20
N ILE A 141 -6.54 13.05 5.99
CA ILE A 141 -7.11 12.19 4.96
C ILE A 141 -7.05 10.73 5.39
N LEU A 142 -5.91 10.30 5.92
CA LEU A 142 -5.71 8.95 6.41
C LEU A 142 -6.69 8.61 7.56
N LYS A 143 -6.82 9.50 8.56
CA LYS A 143 -7.78 9.36 9.67
C LYS A 143 -9.21 9.24 9.18
N PHE A 144 -9.60 10.08 8.22
CA PHE A 144 -10.92 10.00 7.59
C PHE A 144 -11.15 8.63 6.95
N TYR A 145 -10.23 8.15 6.11
CA TYR A 145 -10.41 6.87 5.42
C TYR A 145 -10.34 5.64 6.35
N GLU A 146 -9.61 5.71 7.46
CA GLU A 146 -9.68 4.66 8.49
C GLU A 146 -11.05 4.61 9.18
N SER A 147 -11.63 5.78 9.51
CA SER A 147 -12.99 5.86 10.05
C SER A 147 -14.04 5.39 9.03
N LEU A 148 -13.83 5.72 7.75
CA LEU A 148 -14.64 5.27 6.63
C LEU A 148 -14.59 3.75 6.51
N ARG A 149 -13.39 3.17 6.54
CA ARG A 149 -13.18 1.71 6.50
C ARG A 149 -13.91 1.03 7.64
N HIS A 150 -13.82 1.58 8.86
CA HIS A 150 -14.51 1.03 10.02
C HIS A 150 -16.02 1.00 9.80
N SER A 151 -16.60 2.09 9.31
CA SER A 151 -18.03 2.20 9.00
C SER A 151 -18.47 1.20 7.91
N ILE A 152 -17.69 1.06 6.83
CA ILE A 152 -17.94 0.09 5.76
C ILE A 152 -17.88 -1.35 6.28
N ALA A 153 -16.84 -1.69 7.04
CA ALA A 153 -16.58 -3.07 7.44
C ALA A 153 -17.43 -3.55 8.63
N HIS A 154 -17.76 -2.67 9.56
CA HIS A 154 -18.35 -3.04 10.85
C HIS A 154 -19.74 -2.45 11.10
N ASN A 155 -20.13 -1.38 10.39
CA ASN A 155 -21.41 -0.72 10.60
C ASN A 155 -22.33 -0.85 9.37
N VAL A 156 -22.15 -1.92 8.58
CA VAL A 156 -22.97 -2.21 7.37
C VAL A 156 -23.00 -1.04 6.38
N GLY A 157 -21.94 -0.22 6.35
CA GLY A 157 -21.87 0.97 5.49
C GLY A 157 -22.64 2.19 6.00
N ILE A 158 -23.14 2.16 7.24
CA ILE A 158 -23.70 3.32 7.94
C ILE A 158 -22.56 4.13 8.57
N PRO A 159 -22.50 5.45 8.39
CA PRO A 159 -21.41 6.26 8.94
C PRO A 159 -21.51 6.39 10.46
N SER A 160 -20.37 6.32 11.15
CA SER A 160 -20.27 6.64 12.57
C SER A 160 -20.28 8.15 12.81
N GLU A 161 -20.61 8.57 14.03
CA GLU A 161 -20.51 9.98 14.45
C GLU A 161 -19.10 10.54 14.19
N LYS A 162 -18.07 9.78 14.55
CA LYS A 162 -16.66 10.11 14.25
C LYS A 162 -16.39 10.32 12.75
N LEU A 163 -16.96 9.47 11.87
CA LEU A 163 -16.79 9.65 10.42
C LEU A 163 -17.48 10.93 9.94
N TYR A 164 -18.68 11.20 10.44
CA TYR A 164 -19.42 12.42 10.12
C TYR A 164 -18.64 13.68 10.54
N GLU A 165 -18.15 13.72 11.78
CA GLU A 165 -17.29 14.81 12.28
C GLU A 165 -16.02 15.01 11.45
N LEU A 166 -15.33 13.93 11.10
CA LEU A 166 -14.13 14.01 10.26
C LEU A 166 -14.45 14.55 8.87
N SER A 167 -15.62 14.17 8.30
CA SER A 167 -16.05 14.60 6.96
C SER A 167 -16.31 16.10 6.86
N THR A 168 -16.76 16.72 7.96
CA THR A 168 -17.06 18.16 8.04
C THR A 168 -15.88 18.99 8.57
N SER A 169 -14.81 18.34 9.05
CA SER A 169 -13.67 19.04 9.61
C SER A 169 -12.89 19.88 8.59
N ASP A 170 -12.51 21.10 8.98
CA ASP A 170 -11.68 22.00 8.16
C ASP A 170 -10.33 21.38 7.80
N SER A 171 -9.76 20.58 8.71
CA SER A 171 -8.47 19.92 8.51
C SER A 171 -8.52 18.91 7.35
N PHE A 172 -9.58 18.11 7.27
CA PHE A 172 -9.79 17.15 6.18
C PHE A 172 -10.05 17.87 4.87
N ASN A 173 -11.00 18.81 4.87
CA ASN A 173 -11.37 19.56 3.68
C ASN A 173 -10.20 20.36 3.10
N SER A 174 -9.42 21.04 3.95
CA SER A 174 -8.21 21.75 3.54
C SER A 174 -7.15 20.82 2.96
N SER A 175 -6.99 19.62 3.54
CA SER A 175 -6.02 18.63 3.04
C SER A 175 -6.40 18.10 1.65
N ILE A 176 -7.70 17.89 1.41
CA ILE A 176 -8.23 17.46 0.10
C ILE A 176 -8.13 18.59 -0.93
N LEU A 177 -8.50 19.83 -0.57
CA LEU A 177 -8.44 20.98 -1.47
C LEU A 177 -7.01 21.33 -1.90
N ASN A 178 -6.04 21.20 -0.98
CA ASN A 178 -4.63 21.47 -1.22
C ASN A 178 -3.86 20.25 -1.76
N TRP A 179 -4.57 19.19 -2.15
CA TRP A 179 -3.92 17.98 -2.64
C TRP A 179 -3.14 18.22 -3.93
N GLN A 180 -1.83 18.07 -3.85
CA GLN A 180 -0.93 18.20 -4.99
C GLN A 180 -1.08 16.97 -5.91
N THR A 181 -1.62 17.19 -7.10
CA THR A 181 -1.65 16.15 -8.14
C THR A 181 -0.37 16.16 -8.97
N LYS A 182 -0.09 15.06 -9.67
CA LYS A 182 1.04 15.00 -10.63
C LYS A 182 0.86 15.96 -11.82
N PHE A 183 -0.34 16.48 -12.03
CA PHE A 183 -0.66 17.38 -13.14
C PHE A 183 -0.96 18.77 -12.56
N PRO A 184 -0.04 19.75 -12.65
CA PRO A 184 -0.12 21.02 -11.89
C PRO A 184 -1.44 21.79 -12.01
N LYS A 185 -2.20 21.59 -13.10
CA LYS A 185 -3.48 22.26 -13.36
C LYS A 185 -4.72 21.42 -12.99
N LYS A 186 -4.55 20.20 -12.48
CA LYS A 186 -5.67 19.32 -12.11
C LYS A 186 -5.82 19.30 -10.59
N LYS A 187 -7.05 19.50 -10.14
CA LYS A 187 -7.48 19.24 -8.76
C LYS A 187 -8.04 17.84 -8.65
N ILE A 188 -7.94 17.24 -7.47
CA ILE A 188 -8.69 16.01 -7.20
C ILE A 188 -10.18 16.33 -7.15
N SER A 189 -10.99 15.32 -7.45
CA SER A 189 -12.44 15.42 -7.33
C SER A 189 -12.86 15.63 -5.87
N PRO A 190 -14.09 16.15 -5.63
CA PRO A 190 -14.59 16.42 -4.28
C PRO A 190 -14.46 15.24 -3.32
N PRO A 191 -14.41 15.50 -2.00
CA PRO A 191 -14.37 14.44 -0.99
C PRO A 191 -15.64 13.56 -1.04
N PRO A 192 -15.64 12.41 -0.35
CA PRO A 192 -16.85 11.62 -0.13
C PRO A 192 -17.99 12.44 0.47
N ILE A 193 -19.22 12.07 0.11
CA ILE A 193 -20.41 12.61 0.78
C ILE A 193 -20.77 11.64 1.90
N VAL A 194 -20.84 12.17 3.12
CA VAL A 194 -21.22 11.43 4.33
C VAL A 194 -22.46 12.08 4.90
N GLU A 195 -23.59 11.38 4.82
CA GLU A 195 -24.87 11.78 5.41
C GLU A 195 -25.14 10.94 6.65
N LYS A 196 -26.23 11.19 7.38
CA LYS A 196 -26.51 10.43 8.62
C LYS A 196 -26.66 8.92 8.40
N GLU A 197 -27.21 8.51 7.26
CA GLU A 197 -27.55 7.11 6.97
C GLU A 197 -26.84 6.56 5.75
N ALA A 198 -26.06 7.39 5.04
CA ALA A 198 -25.49 7.02 3.76
C ALA A 198 -24.04 7.49 3.60
N ILE A 199 -23.24 6.62 2.99
CA ILE A 199 -21.89 6.90 2.54
C ILE A 199 -21.88 6.81 1.02
N ILE A 200 -21.62 7.93 0.35
CA ILE A 200 -21.59 8.02 -1.10
C ILE A 200 -20.15 8.24 -1.54
N LEU A 201 -19.58 7.17 -2.12
CA LEU A 201 -18.27 7.13 -2.71
C LEU A 201 -18.35 7.12 -4.23
N ARG A 202 -17.32 7.69 -4.83
CA ARG A 202 -17.00 7.62 -6.24
C ARG A 202 -15.71 6.84 -6.40
N PRO A 203 -15.47 6.24 -7.58
CA PRO A 203 -14.30 5.40 -7.84
C PRO A 203 -12.97 6.05 -7.43
N HIS A 204 -12.81 7.35 -7.67
CA HIS A 204 -11.58 8.07 -7.36
C HIS A 204 -11.28 8.17 -5.85
N HIS A 205 -12.27 8.03 -4.96
CA HIS A 205 -12.05 8.11 -3.51
C HIS A 205 -11.16 6.96 -3.01
N SER A 206 -11.41 5.74 -3.49
CA SER A 206 -10.55 4.59 -3.17
C SER A 206 -9.11 4.77 -3.70
N ILE A 207 -8.96 5.36 -4.89
CA ILE A 207 -7.67 5.68 -5.50
C ILE A 207 -6.94 6.77 -4.70
N THR A 208 -7.65 7.82 -4.28
CA THR A 208 -7.09 8.87 -3.42
C THR A 208 -6.59 8.28 -2.11
N TYR A 209 -7.36 7.41 -1.46
CA TYR A 209 -6.91 6.73 -0.24
C TYR A 209 -5.63 5.90 -0.50
N SER A 210 -5.62 5.13 -1.58
CA SER A 210 -4.46 4.32 -1.98
C SER A 210 -3.20 5.16 -2.20
N GLU A 211 -3.35 6.31 -2.84
CA GLU A 211 -2.27 7.27 -3.07
C GLU A 211 -1.82 7.96 -1.77
N THR A 212 -2.73 8.29 -0.84
CA THR A 212 -2.38 8.78 0.51
C THR A 212 -1.48 7.80 1.22
N CYS A 213 -1.89 6.54 1.29
CA CYS A 213 -1.09 5.48 1.85
C CYS A 213 0.22 5.29 1.09
N LEU A 214 0.22 5.36 -0.25
CA LEU A 214 1.45 5.27 -1.05
C LEU A 214 2.48 6.34 -0.67
N ARG A 215 2.06 7.61 -0.56
CA ARG A 215 2.95 8.71 -0.19
C ARG A 215 3.55 8.52 1.20
N ILE A 216 2.75 8.03 2.15
CA ILE A 216 3.23 7.68 3.49
C ILE A 216 4.22 6.52 3.42
N THR A 217 3.92 5.44 2.69
CA THR A 217 4.83 4.30 2.54
C THR A 217 6.17 4.70 1.92
N LYS A 218 6.19 5.66 0.99
CA LYS A 218 7.42 6.20 0.41
C LYS A 218 8.25 7.00 1.40
N ASP A 219 7.62 7.84 2.23
CA ASP A 219 8.36 8.55 3.29
C ASP A 219 8.95 7.58 4.31
N ILE A 220 8.15 6.59 4.76
CA ILE A 220 8.61 5.52 5.66
C ILE A 220 9.78 4.76 5.02
N ASN A 221 9.66 4.34 3.76
CA ASN A 221 10.69 3.59 3.06
C ASN A 221 12.02 4.37 2.98
N ARG A 222 11.95 5.67 2.67
CA ARG A 222 13.15 6.54 2.70
C ARG A 222 13.77 6.57 4.10
N ARG A 223 12.97 6.73 5.14
CA ARG A 223 13.45 6.80 6.54
C ARG A 223 14.03 5.48 7.04
N ILE A 224 13.49 4.34 6.61
CA ILE A 224 14.07 3.01 6.88
C ILE A 224 15.51 2.98 6.38
N TYR A 225 15.75 3.42 5.13
CA TYR A 225 17.10 3.46 4.59
C TYR A 225 18.02 4.42 5.34
N GLU A 226 17.51 5.61 5.69
CA GLU A 226 18.26 6.61 6.46
C GLU A 226 18.64 6.11 7.87
N THR A 227 17.82 5.26 8.47
CA THR A 227 18.02 4.75 9.84
C THR A 227 18.92 3.52 9.88
N LEU A 228 18.72 2.58 8.95
CA LEU A 228 19.46 1.31 8.94
C LEU A 228 20.77 1.41 8.16
N GLY A 229 20.85 2.35 7.21
CA GLY A 229 22.04 2.56 6.39
C GLY A 229 22.28 1.45 5.35
N ARG A 230 23.25 1.71 4.48
CA ARG A 230 23.66 0.81 3.39
C ARG A 230 24.09 -0.56 3.92
N ASP A 231 24.89 -0.57 4.98
CA ASP A 231 25.59 -1.76 5.44
C ASP A 231 24.63 -2.81 6.00
N PHE A 232 23.53 -2.38 6.61
CA PHE A 232 22.43 -3.27 7.00
C PHE A 232 21.86 -4.05 5.81
N PHE A 233 21.63 -3.38 4.67
CA PHE A 233 21.05 -4.03 3.48
C PHE A 233 22.04 -4.92 2.75
N ILE A 234 23.34 -4.59 2.77
CA ILE A 234 24.39 -5.49 2.29
C ILE A 234 24.40 -6.76 3.14
N ASN A 235 24.46 -6.64 4.47
CA ASN A 235 24.42 -7.79 5.38
C ASN A 235 23.14 -8.62 5.21
N LYS A 236 21.99 -7.99 5.02
CA LYS A 236 20.72 -8.67 4.76
C LYS A 236 20.74 -9.42 3.42
N THR A 237 21.36 -8.85 2.39
CA THR A 237 21.54 -9.50 1.07
C THR A 237 22.44 -10.73 1.18
N ILE A 238 23.60 -10.59 1.86
CA ILE A 238 24.52 -11.70 2.13
C ILE A 238 23.80 -12.82 2.88
N LYS A 239 23.09 -12.47 3.95
CA LYS A 239 22.33 -13.45 4.73
C LYS A 239 21.33 -14.21 3.85
N LYS A 240 20.52 -13.50 3.05
CA LYS A 240 19.47 -14.09 2.22
C LYS A 240 20.02 -14.96 1.09
N HIS A 241 20.99 -14.45 0.32
CA HIS A 241 21.43 -15.06 -0.94
C HIS A 241 22.68 -15.94 -0.85
N LEU A 242 23.37 -15.91 0.30
CA LEU A 242 24.56 -16.71 0.53
C LEU A 242 24.43 -17.60 1.77
N ILE A 243 24.14 -17.02 2.94
CA ILE A 243 24.21 -17.76 4.22
C ILE A 243 23.01 -18.70 4.40
N SER A 244 21.79 -18.19 4.23
CA SER A 244 20.55 -18.93 4.42
C SER A 244 20.09 -19.67 3.16
N ALA A 245 20.76 -19.48 2.03
CA ALA A 245 20.43 -20.14 0.78
C ALA A 245 21.11 -21.52 0.69
N GLU A 246 20.36 -22.53 0.26
CA GLU A 246 20.88 -23.88 -0.03
C GLU A 246 21.71 -23.89 -1.33
N LYS A 247 21.33 -23.06 -2.31
CA LYS A 247 22.00 -22.87 -3.60
C LYS A 247 22.05 -21.40 -3.99
N LEU A 248 22.99 -21.01 -4.85
CA LEU A 248 23.07 -19.62 -5.32
C LEU A 248 21.81 -19.25 -6.12
N SER A 249 21.35 -18.02 -5.93
CA SER A 249 20.27 -17.43 -6.72
C SER A 249 20.84 -16.93 -8.04
N GLU A 250 20.16 -17.20 -9.15
CA GLU A 250 20.58 -16.68 -10.45
C GLU A 250 20.55 -15.13 -10.50
N PRO A 251 21.45 -14.50 -11.27
CA PRO A 251 22.53 -15.07 -12.06
C PRO A 251 23.80 -15.33 -11.24
N PHE A 252 24.58 -16.34 -11.64
CA PHE A 252 25.92 -16.52 -11.09
C PHE A 252 26.85 -15.45 -11.63
N CYS A 253 27.62 -14.80 -10.74
CA CYS A 253 28.54 -13.74 -11.12
C CYS A 253 29.99 -14.23 -11.13
N ALA A 254 30.87 -13.48 -11.79
CA ALA A 254 32.30 -13.80 -11.84
C ALA A 254 32.91 -13.93 -10.43
N ASN A 255 32.57 -12.99 -9.54
CA ASN A 255 33.08 -12.92 -8.17
C ASN A 255 31.99 -12.57 -7.16
N TYR A 256 32.34 -12.73 -5.89
CA TYR A 256 31.46 -12.49 -4.74
C TYR A 256 30.90 -11.06 -4.68
N SER A 257 31.73 -10.03 -4.87
CA SER A 257 31.27 -8.64 -4.78
C SER A 257 30.24 -8.31 -5.86
N ARG A 258 30.46 -8.74 -7.12
CA ARG A 258 29.47 -8.57 -8.19
C ARG A 258 28.16 -9.29 -7.90
N TYR A 259 28.22 -10.49 -7.32
CA TYR A 259 27.03 -11.25 -6.93
C TYR A 259 26.21 -10.48 -5.88
N ILE A 260 26.86 -9.97 -4.84
CA ILE A 260 26.18 -9.18 -3.81
C ILE A 260 25.64 -7.87 -4.36
N VAL A 261 26.41 -7.13 -5.16
CA VAL A 261 25.91 -5.88 -5.77
C VAL A 261 24.72 -6.13 -6.70
N TYR A 262 24.73 -7.21 -7.48
CA TYR A 262 23.60 -7.57 -8.33
C TYR A 262 22.33 -7.79 -7.49
N HIS A 263 22.40 -8.66 -6.48
CA HIS A 263 21.24 -8.98 -5.65
C HIS A 263 20.80 -7.81 -4.78
N LEU A 264 21.73 -6.99 -4.30
CA LEU A 264 21.44 -5.76 -3.57
C LEU A 264 20.64 -4.77 -4.43
N ASN A 265 21.03 -4.58 -5.70
CA ASN A 265 20.29 -3.73 -6.63
C ASN A 265 18.92 -4.35 -7.00
N MET A 266 18.86 -5.66 -7.23
CA MET A 266 17.60 -6.33 -7.55
C MET A 266 16.60 -6.28 -6.39
N ASP A 267 17.06 -6.56 -5.17
CA ASP A 267 16.23 -6.62 -3.97
C ASP A 267 15.84 -5.25 -3.45
N TYR A 268 16.72 -4.25 -3.54
CA TYR A 268 16.53 -2.97 -2.84
C TYR A 268 16.73 -1.72 -3.70
N LYS A 269 17.12 -1.86 -4.97
CA LYS A 269 17.45 -0.73 -5.86
C LYS A 269 18.56 0.16 -5.30
N ILE A 270 19.51 -0.45 -4.59
CA ILE A 270 20.70 0.21 -4.06
C ILE A 270 21.84 0.00 -5.04
N GLU A 271 22.36 1.09 -5.57
CA GLU A 271 23.50 1.09 -6.47
C GLU A 271 24.77 1.50 -5.70
N LEU A 272 25.84 0.71 -5.86
CA LEU A 272 27.17 1.03 -5.35
C LEU A 272 28.01 1.61 -6.48
N LYS A 273 28.85 2.62 -6.18
CA LYS A 273 29.72 3.22 -7.22
C LYS A 273 30.84 2.26 -7.61
N LYS A 274 31.33 1.48 -6.64
CA LYS A 274 32.33 0.43 -6.85
C LYS A 274 31.88 -0.88 -6.22
N TYR A 275 32.18 -2.00 -6.89
CA TYR A 275 31.85 -3.34 -6.36
C TYR A 275 32.54 -3.63 -5.02
N ASP A 276 33.72 -3.06 -4.79
CA ASP A 276 34.50 -3.30 -3.57
C ASP A 276 33.94 -2.55 -2.35
N GLU A 277 32.98 -1.64 -2.51
CA GLU A 277 32.24 -1.04 -1.39
C GLU A 277 31.49 -2.09 -0.55
N VAL A 278 31.21 -3.27 -1.13
CA VAL A 278 30.67 -4.41 -0.37
C VAL A 278 31.60 -4.82 0.78
N TYR A 279 32.91 -4.61 0.63
CA TYR A 279 33.88 -4.99 1.65
C TYR A 279 33.95 -4.01 2.82
N GLU A 280 33.43 -2.79 2.65
CA GLU A 280 33.38 -1.78 3.72
C GLU A 280 32.46 -2.20 4.87
N THR A 281 31.56 -3.16 4.65
CA THR A 281 30.64 -3.67 5.69
C THR A 281 31.25 -4.71 6.61
N TYR A 282 32.51 -5.10 6.36
CA TYR A 282 33.22 -6.09 7.15
C TYR A 282 34.17 -5.38 8.11
N ASP A 283 33.87 -5.49 9.41
CA ASP A 283 34.80 -5.05 10.46
C ASP A 283 35.99 -6.02 10.60
N ASP A 284 35.86 -7.26 10.11
CA ASP A 284 36.84 -8.33 10.22
C ASP A 284 37.08 -9.03 8.87
N ASN A 285 38.37 -9.18 8.54
CA ASN A 285 38.83 -9.86 7.35
C ASN A 285 38.58 -11.38 7.37
N GLU A 286 38.44 -12.02 8.54
CA GLU A 286 38.14 -13.45 8.61
C GLU A 286 36.75 -13.76 8.05
N LYS A 287 35.73 -13.02 8.51
CA LYS A 287 34.35 -13.16 8.02
C LYS A 287 34.24 -12.93 6.50
N LEU A 288 35.00 -11.97 5.96
CA LEU A 288 35.06 -11.74 4.52
C LEU A 288 35.63 -12.95 3.76
N LYS A 289 36.68 -13.59 4.31
CA LYS A 289 37.27 -14.80 3.72
C LYS A 289 36.28 -15.96 3.74
N GLU A 290 35.54 -16.13 4.83
CA GLU A 290 34.51 -17.17 4.97
C GLU A 290 33.39 -17.01 3.95
N ASP A 291 32.83 -15.81 3.81
CA ASP A 291 31.76 -15.54 2.85
C ASP A 291 32.22 -15.74 1.41
N LYS A 292 33.44 -15.28 1.06
CA LYS A 292 34.06 -15.55 -0.26
C LYS A 292 34.21 -17.04 -0.51
N LYS A 293 34.73 -17.80 0.47
CA LYS A 293 34.91 -19.26 0.37
C LYS A 293 33.56 -19.95 0.15
N ARG A 294 32.54 -19.58 0.93
CA ARG A 294 31.19 -20.12 0.79
C ARG A 294 30.62 -19.85 -0.61
N TYR A 295 30.76 -18.62 -1.12
CA TYR A 295 30.30 -18.28 -2.47
C TYR A 295 30.94 -19.18 -3.53
N HIS A 296 32.26 -19.38 -3.47
CA HIS A 296 32.97 -20.23 -4.42
C HIS A 296 32.54 -21.70 -4.34
N ILE A 297 32.34 -22.23 -3.14
CA ILE A 297 31.83 -23.59 -2.94
C ILE A 297 30.44 -23.71 -3.56
N MET A 298 29.51 -22.81 -3.24
CA MET A 298 28.14 -22.89 -3.78
C MET A 298 28.11 -22.73 -5.30
N LYS A 299 28.97 -21.87 -5.86
CA LYS A 299 29.11 -21.70 -7.32
C LYS A 299 29.59 -22.97 -8.03
N SER A 300 30.41 -23.80 -7.37
CA SER A 300 30.85 -25.08 -7.93
C SER A 300 29.80 -26.19 -7.84
N LEU A 301 28.76 -25.99 -7.02
CA LEU A 301 27.65 -26.93 -6.83
C LEU A 301 26.46 -26.64 -7.75
N THR A 302 26.51 -25.57 -8.54
CA THR A 302 25.44 -25.13 -9.46
C THR A 302 25.79 -25.48 -10.89
#